data_AF-A0A7W5FPT7-F1
#
_entry.id   AF-A0A7W5FPT7-F1
#
_cell.length_a   1.000
_cell.length_b   1.000
_cell.length_c   1.000
_cell.angle_alpha   90.00
_cell.angle_beta   90.00
_cell.angle_gamma   90.00
#
_symmetry.space_group_name_H-M   'P 1'
#
loop_
_entity.id
_entity.type
_entity.pdbx_description
1 polymer ?
#
loop_
_entity_poly.entity_id
_entity_poly.type
_entity_poly.pdbx_seq_one_letter_code
_entity_poly.pdbx_strand_id
1 'polypeptide(L)'
;MKRKSILRTSAVLVLAAALVSACGSKEQNDVPSAPQASAPDDGVSGQAGGEVDNPAGQPVAASPESIRSFLSEADFKNGDIYLNGGKLHVNVVGLTAEIERQFAARFTADTYVLHDAKFSILELEAAQQKLMDSGLFDRYNIMGSSVDVINNQVSLDLPEENKDGVAVIEEALGKDIVAIHVAALGEPEIVGVITTVDTEGKRVLIQEEGSPEPNYWFSWQDDSMLENAAGKQAEFADFSVGTTVQIWSTGAVADSMPAQGTIRKMAIAPDSK
;
A
#
# COMPACT_ATOMS: atom_id res chain seq x y z
N MET A 1 -52.77 31.60 23.52
CA MET A 1 -52.62 32.12 24.90
C MET A 1 -51.66 31.24 25.69
N LYS A 2 -50.51 31.81 26.06
CA LYS A 2 -49.56 31.45 27.14
C LYS A 2 -49.24 29.96 27.39
N ARG A 3 -48.18 29.45 26.75
CA ARG A 3 -47.36 28.37 27.32
C ARG A 3 -46.21 29.00 28.13
N LYS A 4 -46.13 28.64 29.40
CA LYS A 4 -45.14 29.14 30.38
C LYS A 4 -43.75 28.57 30.08
N SER A 5 -42.77 29.46 29.95
CA SER A 5 -41.34 29.16 30.01
C SER A 5 -40.94 28.87 31.46
N ILE A 6 -40.24 27.76 31.71
CA ILE A 6 -39.49 27.56 32.95
C ILE A 6 -38.04 27.32 32.56
N LEU A 7 -37.25 28.34 32.86
CA LEU A 7 -35.80 28.42 32.88
C LEU A 7 -35.30 27.67 34.13
N ARG A 8 -34.38 26.70 34.00
CA ARG A 8 -33.47 26.29 35.09
C ARG A 8 -32.14 25.88 34.48
N THR A 9 -31.15 26.76 34.53
CA THR A 9 -30.06 26.87 35.52
C THR A 9 -28.95 25.84 35.30
N SER A 10 -27.81 26.38 34.89
CA SER A 10 -26.50 25.78 34.67
C SER A 10 -25.97 25.00 35.88
N ALA A 11 -25.24 23.93 35.60
CA ALA A 11 -24.19 23.42 36.48
C ALA A 11 -22.96 23.04 35.62
N VAL A 12 -21.99 23.95 35.62
CA VAL A 12 -20.62 23.71 35.17
C VAL A 12 -19.92 22.95 36.29
N LEU A 13 -19.40 21.76 36.00
CA LEU A 13 -18.45 21.09 36.89
C LEU A 13 -17.09 21.09 36.21
N VAL A 14 -16.25 22.02 36.64
CA VAL A 14 -14.79 21.97 36.44
C VAL A 14 -14.25 21.07 37.54
N LEU A 15 -13.52 20.01 37.18
CA LEU A 15 -12.61 19.35 38.11
C LEU A 15 -11.30 19.05 37.38
N ALA A 16 -10.30 19.86 37.69
CA ALA A 16 -8.90 19.58 37.46
C ALA A 16 -8.30 19.03 38.75
N ALA A 17 -7.54 17.94 38.66
CA ALA A 17 -6.55 17.57 39.67
C ALA A 17 -5.39 16.82 39.00
N ALA A 18 -4.19 17.18 39.43
CA ALA A 18 -2.91 16.94 38.79
C ALA A 18 -2.22 15.63 39.23
N LEU A 19 -1.37 15.14 38.32
CA LEU A 19 -0.06 14.47 38.47
C LEU A 19 0.36 13.92 39.85
N VAL A 20 0.71 12.63 39.87
CA VAL A 20 1.85 12.09 40.65
C VAL A 20 2.58 11.03 39.82
N SER A 21 3.91 11.21 39.72
CA SER A 21 4.89 10.30 39.13
C SER A 21 5.12 9.04 39.97
N ALA A 22 5.40 7.90 39.32
CA ALA A 22 6.21 6.84 39.93
C ALA A 22 6.86 5.96 38.84
N CYS A 23 8.20 5.93 38.85
CA CYS A 23 9.04 4.99 38.14
C CYS A 23 8.98 3.59 38.75
N GLY A 24 9.14 2.57 37.90
CA GLY A 24 9.96 1.39 38.17
C GLY A 24 9.26 0.17 38.76
N SER A 25 9.20 -0.91 37.99
CA SER A 25 9.93 -2.17 38.26
C SER A 25 9.78 -3.12 37.07
N LYS A 26 10.92 -3.55 36.52
CA LYS A 26 11.05 -4.69 35.60
C LYS A 26 10.91 -5.97 36.42
N GLU A 27 10.07 -6.89 35.97
CA GLU A 27 10.20 -8.32 36.30
C GLU A 27 9.98 -9.14 35.03
N GLN A 28 10.96 -9.99 34.76
CA GLN A 28 11.18 -10.79 33.57
C GLN A 28 10.82 -12.23 33.90
N ASN A 29 10.04 -12.90 33.04
CA ASN A 29 10.01 -14.36 32.97
C ASN A 29 9.80 -14.80 31.51
N ASP A 30 10.76 -15.61 31.06
CA ASP A 30 10.99 -16.20 29.74
C ASP A 30 9.82 -17.12 29.30
N VAL A 31 9.53 -17.40 28.02
CA VAL A 31 10.29 -18.13 26.96
C VAL A 31 9.61 -17.90 25.56
N PRO A 32 10.11 -18.44 24.43
CA PRO A 32 11.13 -17.94 23.51
C PRO A 32 10.54 -17.22 22.27
N SER A 33 11.17 -16.12 21.84
CA SER A 33 10.92 -15.51 20.52
C SER A 33 12.10 -15.74 19.58
N ALA A 34 11.77 -15.91 18.30
CA ALA A 34 12.66 -16.11 17.16
C ALA A 34 13.73 -15.00 17.03
N PRO A 35 14.88 -15.27 16.40
CA PRO A 35 16.08 -14.46 16.55
C PRO A 35 15.94 -13.08 15.90
N GLN A 36 15.85 -12.05 16.74
CA GLN A 36 16.19 -10.68 16.37
C GLN A 36 17.70 -10.48 16.49
N ALA A 37 18.27 -9.91 15.43
CA ALA A 37 19.68 -9.63 15.26
C ALA A 37 20.20 -8.74 16.41
N SER A 38 21.10 -9.31 17.21
CA SER A 38 21.91 -8.57 18.17
C SER A 38 23.10 -7.93 17.44
N ALA A 39 23.35 -6.67 17.74
CA ALA A 39 24.62 -6.01 17.47
C ALA A 39 25.77 -6.76 18.17
N PRO A 40 26.97 -6.81 17.57
CA PRO A 40 28.20 -6.88 18.34
C PRO A 40 28.90 -5.51 18.38
N ASP A 41 29.30 -5.19 19.60
CA ASP A 41 30.30 -4.21 19.98
C ASP A 41 31.71 -4.74 19.63
N ASP A 42 32.59 -3.78 19.33
CA ASP A 42 34.05 -3.76 19.27
C ASP A 42 34.88 -4.99 18.86
N GLY A 43 35.60 -4.79 17.74
CA GLY A 43 36.95 -5.31 17.57
C GLY A 43 37.16 -6.27 16.41
N VAL A 44 37.45 -5.73 15.22
CA VAL A 44 38.60 -6.08 14.35
C VAL A 44 38.42 -5.42 12.98
N SER A 45 39.48 -4.73 12.56
CA SER A 45 39.67 -3.95 11.35
C SER A 45 39.00 -4.48 10.07
N GLY A 46 38.27 -3.58 9.41
CA GLY A 46 37.72 -3.76 8.07
C GLY A 46 37.29 -2.41 7.49
N GLN A 47 38.23 -1.48 7.44
CA GLN A 47 38.07 -0.14 6.88
C GLN A 47 37.79 -0.23 5.37
N ALA A 48 36.58 0.13 4.96
CA ALA A 48 36.25 0.55 3.59
C ALA A 48 35.07 1.52 3.59
N GLY A 49 35.15 2.55 4.44
CA GLY A 49 34.52 3.83 4.12
C GLY A 49 35.33 4.43 2.97
N GLY A 50 34.88 4.19 1.74
CA GLY A 50 35.44 4.79 0.55
C GLY A 50 34.94 6.22 0.45
N GLU A 51 35.65 7.13 1.11
CA GLU A 51 35.73 8.53 0.70
C GLU A 51 36.11 8.52 -0.79
N VAL A 52 35.17 8.83 -1.69
CA VAL A 52 35.47 8.98 -3.12
C VAL A 52 36.10 10.35 -3.35
N ASP A 53 37.21 10.57 -2.65
CA ASP A 53 38.30 11.38 -3.17
C ASP A 53 38.62 10.77 -4.53
N ASN A 54 38.40 11.52 -5.60
CA ASN A 54 38.87 11.17 -6.94
C ASN A 54 40.07 12.07 -7.22
N PRO A 55 41.29 11.73 -6.77
CA PRO A 55 42.46 12.60 -6.89
C PRO A 55 43.07 12.54 -8.29
N ALA A 56 42.44 11.84 -9.23
CA ALA A 56 42.83 11.77 -10.63
C ALA A 56 41.58 11.91 -11.49
N GLY A 57 41.52 12.92 -12.36
CA GLY A 57 40.35 13.27 -13.18
C GLY A 57 39.94 12.25 -14.25
N GLN A 58 39.81 10.98 -13.89
CA GLN A 58 39.26 9.94 -14.75
C GLN A 58 37.83 9.57 -14.29
N PRO A 59 36.90 9.34 -15.24
CA PRO A 59 35.56 8.85 -14.92
C PRO A 59 35.60 7.47 -14.25
N VAL A 60 34.70 7.25 -13.29
CA VAL A 60 34.56 5.97 -12.58
C VAL A 60 33.29 5.23 -13.02
N ALA A 61 33.23 3.91 -12.83
CA ALA A 61 31.99 3.18 -13.09
C ALA A 61 30.85 3.69 -12.19
N ALA A 62 29.66 3.91 -12.76
CA ALA A 62 28.50 4.33 -12.01
C ALA A 62 28.05 3.23 -11.05
N SER A 63 27.84 3.60 -9.79
CA SER A 63 27.18 2.79 -8.76
C SER A 63 26.00 3.55 -8.17
N PRO A 64 25.00 2.88 -7.57
CA PRO A 64 23.87 3.57 -6.95
C PRO A 64 24.30 4.63 -5.92
N GLU A 65 25.27 4.31 -5.07
CA GLU A 65 25.76 5.21 -4.01
C GLU A 65 26.51 6.42 -4.58
N SER A 66 27.38 6.20 -5.57
CA SER A 66 28.16 7.28 -6.19
C SER A 66 27.27 8.26 -6.98
N ILE A 67 26.24 7.74 -7.65
CA ILE A 67 25.30 8.55 -8.42
C ILE A 67 24.40 9.35 -7.49
N ARG A 68 23.86 8.73 -6.42
CA ARG A 68 23.08 9.45 -5.40
C ARG A 68 23.89 10.55 -4.72
N SER A 69 25.14 10.27 -4.37
CA SER A 69 26.04 11.27 -3.78
C SER A 69 26.26 12.43 -4.74
N PHE A 70 26.56 12.15 -6.02
CA PHE A 70 26.74 13.19 -7.03
C PHE A 70 25.47 14.02 -7.28
N LEU A 71 24.31 13.39 -7.41
CA LEU A 71 23.03 14.08 -7.55
C LEU A 71 22.76 15.01 -6.36
N SER A 72 23.07 14.56 -5.14
CA SER A 72 22.91 15.36 -3.93
C SER A 72 23.90 16.52 -3.84
N GLU A 73 25.18 16.29 -4.16
CA GLU A 73 26.24 17.30 -4.13
C GLU A 73 25.97 18.42 -5.16
N ALA A 74 25.47 18.04 -6.34
CA ALA A 74 25.15 18.96 -7.41
C ALA A 74 23.76 19.61 -7.28
N ASP A 75 23.00 19.26 -6.22
CA ASP A 75 21.63 19.71 -5.97
C ASP A 75 20.69 19.47 -7.17
N PHE A 76 20.85 18.31 -7.83
CA PHE A 76 20.02 17.92 -8.96
C PHE A 76 18.72 17.28 -8.48
N LYS A 77 17.60 17.91 -8.84
CA LYS A 77 16.29 17.28 -8.74
C LYS A 77 16.25 16.03 -9.61
N ASN A 78 15.80 14.92 -9.04
CA ASN A 78 15.84 13.62 -9.70
C ASN A 78 14.60 12.79 -9.34
N GLY A 79 14.21 11.92 -10.26
CA GLY A 79 13.09 10.97 -10.13
C GLY A 79 13.53 9.58 -9.69
N ASP A 80 14.63 9.48 -8.92
CA ASP A 80 15.34 8.26 -8.49
C ASP A 80 16.11 7.51 -9.61
N ILE A 81 16.76 6.42 -9.22
CA ILE A 81 17.63 5.58 -10.04
C ILE A 81 17.14 4.12 -10.03
N TYR A 82 17.35 3.40 -11.12
CA TYR A 82 16.98 1.99 -11.23
C TYR A 82 17.98 1.20 -12.08
N LEU A 83 18.02 -0.12 -11.87
CA LEU A 83 18.89 -1.01 -12.64
C LEU A 83 18.08 -1.65 -13.78
N ASN A 84 18.54 -1.49 -15.02
CA ASN A 84 17.97 -2.18 -16.17
C ASN A 84 19.07 -2.49 -17.20
N GLY A 85 19.05 -3.69 -17.78
CA GLY A 85 20.02 -4.10 -18.80
C GLY A 85 21.49 -4.01 -18.36
N GLY A 86 21.77 -4.16 -17.06
CA GLY A 86 23.13 -4.04 -16.49
C GLY A 86 23.66 -2.61 -16.39
N LYS A 87 22.83 -1.59 -16.64
CA LYS A 87 23.18 -0.17 -16.51
C LYS A 87 22.32 0.50 -15.45
N LEU A 88 22.88 1.55 -14.84
CA LEU A 88 22.11 2.40 -13.95
C LEU A 88 21.35 3.45 -14.75
N HIS A 89 20.03 3.41 -14.69
CA HIS A 89 19.16 4.42 -15.26
C HIS A 89 18.92 5.51 -14.22
N VAL A 90 19.08 6.77 -14.63
CA VAL A 90 19.01 7.93 -13.74
C VAL A 90 18.01 8.92 -14.28
N ASN A 91 16.93 9.14 -13.53
CA ASN A 91 15.91 10.12 -13.88
C ASN A 91 16.32 11.49 -13.35
N VAL A 92 16.64 12.44 -14.22
CA VAL A 92 17.01 13.81 -13.84
C VAL A 92 15.92 14.77 -14.28
N VAL A 93 15.46 15.63 -13.39
CA VAL A 93 14.43 16.63 -13.71
C VAL A 93 15.08 17.82 -14.39
N GLY A 94 14.66 18.13 -15.62
CA GLY A 94 15.24 19.22 -16.39
C GLY A 94 16.63 18.87 -16.90
N LEU A 95 16.79 17.66 -17.45
CA LEU A 95 18.05 17.21 -18.02
C LEU A 95 18.50 18.15 -19.15
N THR A 96 19.74 18.65 -19.05
CA THR A 96 20.35 19.53 -20.04
C THR A 96 21.71 19.01 -20.49
N ALA A 97 22.20 19.49 -21.64
CA ALA A 97 23.53 19.16 -22.14
C ALA A 97 24.67 19.53 -21.18
N GLU A 98 24.45 20.48 -20.26
CA GLU A 98 25.43 20.80 -19.22
C GLU A 98 25.45 19.70 -18.14
N ILE A 99 24.29 19.23 -17.71
CA ILE A 99 24.18 18.12 -16.76
C ILE A 99 24.78 16.85 -17.37
N GLU A 100 24.46 16.52 -18.62
CA GLU A 100 25.04 15.38 -19.32
C GLU A 100 26.58 15.43 -19.35
N ARG A 101 27.14 16.62 -19.56
CA ARG A 101 28.59 16.84 -19.54
C ARG A 101 29.19 16.62 -18.15
N GLN A 102 28.51 17.07 -17.10
CA GLN A 102 28.95 16.84 -15.72
C GLN A 102 28.93 15.35 -15.36
N PHE A 103 27.89 14.61 -15.79
CA PHE A 103 27.84 13.16 -15.66
C PHE A 103 28.99 12.48 -16.42
N ALA A 104 29.24 12.85 -17.68
CA ALA A 104 30.30 12.26 -18.49
C ALA A 104 31.71 12.56 -17.96
N ALA A 105 31.89 13.68 -17.25
CA ALA A 105 33.13 14.00 -16.57
C ALA A 105 33.37 13.14 -15.32
N ARG A 106 32.30 12.60 -14.70
CA ARG A 106 32.36 11.86 -13.44
C ARG A 106 32.25 10.34 -13.62
N PHE A 107 31.46 9.88 -14.59
CA PHE A 107 31.10 8.48 -14.74
C PHE A 107 31.38 7.93 -16.15
N THR A 108 31.74 6.65 -16.23
CA THR A 108 31.98 5.96 -17.50
C THR A 108 30.67 5.78 -18.28
N ALA A 109 30.65 6.26 -19.54
CA ALA A 109 29.44 6.39 -20.35
C ALA A 109 28.65 5.09 -20.62
N ASP A 110 29.26 3.91 -20.49
CA ASP A 110 28.60 2.61 -20.69
C ASP A 110 27.94 2.04 -19.42
N THR A 111 28.13 2.68 -18.27
CA THR A 111 27.62 2.22 -16.97
C THR A 111 26.29 2.85 -16.55
N TYR A 112 25.85 3.91 -17.24
CA TYR A 112 24.61 4.61 -16.93
C TYR A 112 23.82 5.03 -18.17
N VAL A 113 22.56 5.40 -17.96
CA VAL A 113 21.67 6.04 -18.93
C VAL A 113 20.92 7.17 -18.23
N LEU A 114 20.91 8.37 -18.79
CA LEU A 114 20.15 9.50 -18.26
C LEU A 114 18.80 9.62 -18.94
N HIS A 115 17.78 9.96 -18.17
CA HIS A 115 16.43 10.22 -18.65
C HIS A 115 16.00 11.60 -18.17
N ASP A 116 15.37 12.38 -19.05
CA ASP A 116 14.69 13.60 -18.64
C ASP A 116 13.36 13.22 -17.99
N ALA A 117 13.25 13.50 -16.69
CA ALA A 117 12.09 13.16 -15.88
C ALA A 117 11.22 14.41 -15.64
N LYS A 118 9.91 14.22 -15.64
CA LYS A 118 8.95 15.31 -15.42
C LYS A 118 8.81 15.65 -13.93
N PHE A 119 8.90 14.65 -13.07
CA PHE A 119 8.69 14.76 -11.63
C PHE A 119 9.91 14.26 -10.86
N SER A 120 10.23 14.93 -9.76
CA SER A 120 11.18 14.43 -8.78
C SER A 120 10.56 13.34 -7.91
N ILE A 121 11.40 12.53 -7.27
CA ILE A 121 10.94 11.48 -6.35
C ILE A 121 10.08 12.06 -5.21
N LEU A 122 10.46 13.23 -4.69
CA LEU A 122 9.71 13.94 -3.65
C LEU A 122 8.32 14.37 -4.13
N GLU A 123 8.16 14.73 -5.41
CA GLU A 123 6.85 15.06 -5.98
C GLU A 123 5.96 13.82 -6.13
N LEU A 124 6.54 12.69 -6.53
CA LEU A 124 5.83 11.41 -6.62
C LEU A 124 5.39 10.91 -5.23
N GLU A 125 6.29 10.96 -4.25
CA GLU A 125 6.00 10.62 -2.85
C GLU A 125 4.94 11.55 -2.25
N ALA A 126 5.01 12.86 -2.54
CA ALA A 126 3.99 13.81 -2.09
C ALA A 126 2.61 13.54 -2.72
N ALA A 127 2.56 13.12 -3.99
CA ALA A 127 1.31 12.72 -4.63
C ALA A 127 0.74 11.44 -4.01
N GLN A 128 1.59 10.45 -3.72
CA GLN A 128 1.16 9.24 -3.02
C GLN A 128 0.66 9.55 -1.59
N GLN A 129 1.35 10.40 -0.85
CA GLN A 129 0.90 10.82 0.49
C GLN A 129 -0.43 11.59 0.42
N LYS A 130 -0.59 12.47 -0.58
CA LYS A 130 -1.86 13.20 -0.81
C LYS A 130 -3.03 12.26 -1.10
N LEU A 131 -2.80 11.16 -1.80
CA LEU A 131 -3.81 10.12 -2.02
C LEU A 131 -4.32 9.53 -0.70
N MET A 132 -3.39 9.24 0.22
CA MET A 132 -3.71 8.69 1.55
C MET A 132 -4.41 9.74 2.42
N ASP A 133 -3.85 10.95 2.52
CA ASP A 133 -4.37 12.02 3.39
C ASP A 133 -5.75 12.53 3.01
N SER A 134 -6.09 12.45 1.71
CA SER A 134 -7.42 12.84 1.21
C SER A 134 -8.50 11.79 1.46
N GLY A 135 -8.13 10.60 1.93
CA GLY A 135 -9.03 9.45 2.07
C GLY A 135 -9.51 8.89 0.73
N LEU A 136 -8.92 9.30 -0.40
CA LEU A 136 -9.28 8.80 -1.72
C LEU A 136 -8.92 7.32 -1.87
N PHE A 137 -7.81 6.89 -1.25
CA PHE A 137 -7.41 5.49 -1.22
C PHE A 137 -8.51 4.59 -0.68
N ASP A 138 -9.00 4.88 0.54
CA ASP A 138 -10.05 4.11 1.20
C ASP A 138 -11.39 4.30 0.48
N ARG A 139 -11.74 5.53 0.09
CA ARG A 139 -13.03 5.86 -0.54
C ARG A 139 -13.29 5.06 -1.81
N TYR A 140 -12.25 4.85 -2.61
CA TYR A 140 -12.34 4.16 -3.89
C TYR A 140 -11.77 2.73 -3.83
N ASN A 141 -11.51 2.22 -2.63
CA ASN A 141 -10.93 0.90 -2.39
C ASN A 141 -9.75 0.60 -3.34
N ILE A 142 -8.79 1.52 -3.40
CA ILE A 142 -7.62 1.36 -4.27
C ILE A 142 -6.83 0.14 -3.77
N MET A 143 -6.61 -0.82 -4.66
CA MET A 143 -5.99 -2.11 -4.32
C MET A 143 -4.48 -1.99 -4.12
N GLY A 144 -3.86 -1.04 -4.79
CA GLY A 144 -2.42 -0.84 -4.78
C GLY A 144 -2.04 0.58 -5.16
N SER A 145 -0.99 1.09 -4.52
CA SER A 145 -0.35 2.35 -4.90
C SER A 145 1.16 2.18 -4.80
N SER A 146 1.89 2.55 -5.85
CA SER A 146 3.34 2.51 -5.85
C SER A 146 3.94 3.65 -6.67
N VAL A 147 5.16 4.04 -6.33
CA VAL A 147 5.96 4.92 -7.18
C VAL A 147 6.60 4.07 -8.28
N ASP A 148 6.19 4.30 -9.53
CA ASP A 148 6.82 3.71 -10.70
C ASP A 148 7.95 4.63 -11.17
N VAL A 149 9.15 4.33 -10.67
CA VAL A 149 10.39 5.05 -11.02
C VAL A 149 10.69 4.94 -12.52
N ILE A 150 10.36 3.83 -13.17
CA ILE A 150 10.70 3.62 -14.59
C ILE A 150 9.87 4.57 -15.47
N ASN A 151 8.58 4.69 -15.19
CA ASN A 151 7.67 5.56 -15.93
C ASN A 151 7.55 6.98 -15.34
N ASN A 152 8.23 7.25 -14.22
CA ASN A 152 8.22 8.53 -13.50
C ASN A 152 6.80 8.99 -13.09
N GLN A 153 6.01 8.07 -12.53
CA GLN A 153 4.61 8.29 -12.14
C GLN A 153 4.25 7.54 -10.85
N VAL A 154 3.09 7.85 -10.27
CA VAL A 154 2.44 7.04 -9.24
C VAL A 154 1.47 6.09 -9.92
N SER A 155 1.73 4.80 -9.84
CA SER A 155 0.85 3.75 -10.37
C SER A 155 -0.20 3.36 -9.31
N LEU A 156 -1.47 3.33 -9.73
CA LEU A 156 -2.62 3.01 -8.89
C LEU A 156 -3.42 1.86 -9.51
N ASP A 157 -3.75 0.85 -8.72
CA ASP A 157 -4.65 -0.22 -9.10
C ASP A 157 -6.05 0.05 -8.54
N LEU A 158 -6.98 0.41 -9.42
CA LEU A 158 -8.34 0.79 -9.07
C LEU A 158 -9.31 -0.34 -9.46
N PRO A 159 -10.16 -0.83 -8.56
CA PRO A 159 -11.15 -1.84 -8.93
C PRO A 159 -12.19 -1.27 -9.92
N GLU A 160 -12.64 -2.08 -10.88
CA GLU A 160 -13.53 -1.63 -11.95
C GLU A 160 -14.84 -1.02 -11.45
N GLU A 161 -15.38 -1.54 -10.36
CA GLU A 161 -16.58 -1.03 -9.68
C GLU A 161 -16.45 0.44 -9.25
N ASN A 162 -15.23 0.94 -9.08
CA ASN A 162 -14.92 2.31 -8.66
C ASN A 162 -14.30 3.16 -9.78
N LYS A 163 -14.44 2.75 -11.05
CA LYS A 163 -13.85 3.47 -12.21
C LYS A 163 -14.37 4.90 -12.42
N ASP A 164 -15.50 5.25 -11.82
CA ASP A 164 -16.01 6.62 -11.80
C ASP A 164 -15.13 7.56 -10.94
N GLY A 165 -14.34 6.99 -10.03
CA GLY A 165 -13.34 7.72 -9.24
C GLY A 165 -12.14 8.25 -10.02
N VAL A 166 -11.87 7.74 -11.23
CA VAL A 166 -10.69 8.10 -12.04
C VAL A 166 -10.55 9.61 -12.20
N ALA A 167 -11.63 10.30 -12.61
CA ALA A 167 -11.58 11.74 -12.85
C ALA A 167 -11.30 12.54 -11.56
N VAL A 168 -11.87 12.09 -10.44
CA VAL A 168 -11.67 12.72 -9.12
C VAL A 168 -10.23 12.54 -8.64
N ILE A 169 -9.66 11.35 -8.84
CA ILE A 169 -8.27 11.04 -8.49
C ILE A 169 -7.31 11.85 -9.38
N GLU A 170 -7.54 11.89 -10.69
CA GLU A 170 -6.75 12.69 -11.64
C GLU A 170 -6.82 14.19 -11.33
N GLU A 171 -7.99 14.72 -10.95
CA GLU A 171 -8.14 16.12 -10.54
C GLU A 171 -7.38 16.41 -9.24
N ALA A 172 -7.46 15.50 -8.27
CA ALA A 172 -6.81 15.67 -6.98
C ALA A 172 -5.29 15.57 -7.08
N LEU A 173 -4.75 14.61 -7.81
CA LEU A 173 -3.31 14.31 -7.84
C LEU A 173 -2.61 14.94 -9.04
N GLY A 174 -3.31 15.05 -10.17
CA GLY A 174 -2.78 15.51 -11.45
C GLY A 174 -2.72 14.36 -12.46
N LYS A 175 -3.41 14.52 -13.59
CA LYS A 175 -3.51 13.50 -14.64
C LYS A 175 -2.15 12.98 -15.15
N ASP A 176 -1.14 13.82 -15.15
CA ASP A 176 0.18 13.45 -15.66
C ASP A 176 1.04 12.71 -14.61
N ILE A 177 0.76 12.89 -13.31
CA ILE A 177 1.54 12.27 -12.24
C ILE A 177 1.03 10.87 -11.89
N VAL A 178 -0.24 10.56 -12.17
CA VAL A 178 -0.82 9.24 -11.90
C VAL A 178 -1.00 8.41 -13.16
N ALA A 179 -0.72 7.12 -13.04
CA ALA A 179 -1.16 6.09 -13.98
C ALA A 179 -2.18 5.20 -13.26
N ILE A 180 -3.43 5.23 -13.70
CA ILE A 180 -4.51 4.45 -13.07
C ILE A 180 -4.82 3.22 -13.93
N HIS A 181 -4.64 2.05 -13.34
CA HIS A 181 -4.96 0.76 -13.93
C HIS A 181 -6.30 0.29 -13.36
N VAL A 182 -7.32 0.22 -14.21
CA VAL A 182 -8.64 -0.27 -13.80
C VAL A 182 -8.67 -1.79 -13.88
N ALA A 183 -8.73 -2.45 -12.73
CA ALA A 183 -8.70 -3.90 -12.58
C ALA A 183 -10.12 -4.49 -12.57
N ALA A 184 -10.45 -5.20 -13.64
CA ALA A 184 -11.66 -6.01 -13.72
C ALA A 184 -11.64 -7.11 -12.66
N LEU A 185 -12.83 -7.51 -12.19
CA LEU A 185 -12.99 -8.49 -11.13
C LEU A 185 -12.48 -9.90 -11.52
N GLY A 186 -12.59 -10.26 -12.81
CA GLY A 186 -12.20 -11.59 -13.30
C GLY A 186 -13.15 -12.71 -12.87
N GLU A 187 -12.69 -13.95 -12.99
CA GLU A 187 -13.38 -15.16 -12.50
C GLU A 187 -13.26 -15.29 -10.97
N PRO A 188 -14.23 -15.91 -10.29
CA PRO A 188 -14.15 -16.11 -8.85
C PRO A 188 -12.95 -16.99 -8.49
N GLU A 189 -12.27 -16.61 -7.42
CA GLU A 189 -11.13 -17.36 -6.88
C GLU A 189 -11.59 -18.65 -6.21
N ILE A 190 -12.77 -18.62 -5.58
CA ILE A 190 -13.33 -19.74 -4.84
C ILE A 190 -14.81 -19.90 -5.19
N VAL A 191 -15.19 -21.15 -5.41
CA VAL A 191 -16.59 -21.58 -5.50
C VAL A 191 -16.81 -22.63 -4.42
N GLY A 192 -17.83 -22.44 -3.58
CA GLY A 192 -18.03 -23.33 -2.44
C GLY A 192 -19.37 -23.16 -1.75
N VAL A 193 -19.59 -23.97 -0.71
CA VAL A 193 -20.83 -23.96 0.08
C VAL A 193 -20.56 -23.34 1.45
N ILE A 194 -21.46 -22.47 1.91
CA ILE A 194 -21.42 -21.94 3.27
C ILE A 194 -21.74 -23.06 4.26
N THR A 195 -20.82 -23.35 5.17
CA THR A 195 -20.98 -24.37 6.21
C THR A 195 -21.22 -23.78 7.60
N THR A 196 -20.78 -22.54 7.83
CA THR A 196 -21.05 -21.79 9.07
C THR A 196 -21.18 -20.31 8.76
N VAL A 197 -22.09 -19.64 9.47
CA VAL A 197 -22.28 -18.19 9.45
C VAL A 197 -22.00 -17.65 10.86
N ASP A 198 -21.01 -16.78 10.98
CA ASP A 198 -20.71 -16.04 12.22
C ASP A 198 -21.26 -14.62 12.06
N THR A 199 -22.40 -14.36 12.70
CA THR A 199 -23.10 -13.08 12.60
C THR A 199 -22.44 -11.98 13.39
N GLU A 200 -21.72 -12.31 14.46
CA GLU A 200 -21.02 -11.32 15.30
C GLU A 200 -19.76 -10.83 14.59
N GLY A 201 -18.98 -11.76 14.04
CA GLY A 201 -17.76 -11.46 13.29
C GLY A 201 -17.99 -11.01 11.86
N LYS A 202 -19.23 -11.04 11.36
CA LYS A 202 -19.58 -10.90 9.93
C LYS A 202 -18.60 -11.69 9.06
N ARG A 203 -18.65 -13.01 9.18
CA ARG A 203 -17.83 -13.92 8.38
C ARG A 203 -18.51 -15.26 8.13
N VAL A 204 -18.08 -15.97 7.10
CA VAL A 204 -18.57 -17.31 6.75
C VAL A 204 -17.43 -18.30 6.59
N LEU A 205 -17.71 -19.53 7.00
CA LEU A 205 -16.84 -20.68 6.75
C LEU A 205 -17.32 -21.36 5.48
N ILE A 206 -16.42 -21.45 4.52
CA ILE A 206 -16.66 -22.01 3.20
C ILE A 206 -15.99 -23.37 3.10
N GLN A 207 -16.73 -24.32 2.54
CA GLN A 207 -16.17 -25.54 1.98
C GLN A 207 -16.10 -25.37 0.47
N GLU A 208 -14.89 -25.19 -0.04
CA GLU A 208 -14.63 -25.12 -1.48
C GLU A 208 -15.05 -26.42 -2.19
N GLU A 209 -15.50 -26.29 -3.44
CA GLU A 209 -15.84 -27.43 -4.28
C GLU A 209 -14.66 -28.42 -4.40
N GLY A 210 -14.94 -29.71 -4.19
CA GLY A 210 -13.93 -30.76 -4.21
C GLY A 210 -13.13 -30.92 -2.91
N SER A 211 -13.26 -30.01 -1.94
CA SER A 211 -12.60 -30.15 -0.64
C SER A 211 -13.39 -31.06 0.31
N PRO A 212 -12.71 -31.94 1.09
CA PRO A 212 -13.39 -32.87 1.99
C PRO A 212 -13.91 -32.22 3.28
N GLU A 213 -13.39 -31.05 3.63
CA GLU A 213 -13.73 -30.30 4.84
C GLU A 213 -13.72 -28.78 4.58
N PRO A 214 -14.37 -27.98 5.42
CA PRO A 214 -14.35 -26.52 5.28
C PRO A 214 -12.94 -25.95 5.47
N ASN A 215 -12.53 -25.07 4.56
CA ASN A 215 -11.14 -24.68 4.40
C ASN A 215 -10.90 -23.17 4.38
N TYR A 216 -11.94 -22.33 4.30
CA TYR A 216 -11.78 -20.87 4.31
C TYR A 216 -12.76 -20.13 5.22
N TRP A 217 -12.24 -19.26 6.08
CA TRP A 217 -12.99 -18.19 6.70
C TRP A 217 -12.89 -16.92 5.86
N PHE A 218 -14.02 -16.40 5.42
CA PHE A 218 -14.10 -15.14 4.70
C PHE A 218 -14.89 -14.10 5.49
N SER A 219 -14.28 -12.95 5.70
CA SER A 219 -14.90 -11.81 6.41
C SER A 219 -15.33 -10.73 5.43
N TRP A 220 -16.42 -10.03 5.75
CA TRP A 220 -16.87 -8.86 5.01
C TRP A 220 -16.31 -7.57 5.59
N GLN A 221 -16.13 -6.59 4.71
CA GLN A 221 -15.88 -5.19 5.04
C GLN A 221 -17.04 -4.33 4.53
N ASP A 222 -17.05 -3.05 4.90
CA ASP A 222 -18.14 -2.13 4.55
C ASP A 222 -18.25 -1.88 3.04
N ASP A 223 -17.18 -2.15 2.29
CA ASP A 223 -17.06 -2.01 0.84
C ASP A 223 -17.20 -3.35 0.09
N SER A 224 -17.42 -4.48 0.80
CA SER A 224 -17.65 -5.77 0.15
C SER A 224 -18.93 -5.75 -0.70
N MET A 225 -18.81 -6.17 -1.96
CA MET A 225 -19.94 -6.29 -2.87
C MET A 225 -20.69 -7.61 -2.68
N LEU A 226 -21.98 -7.54 -2.39
CA LEU A 226 -22.82 -8.72 -2.17
C LEU A 226 -23.89 -8.83 -3.23
N GLU A 227 -24.00 -10.00 -3.86
CA GLU A 227 -24.99 -10.28 -4.88
C GLU A 227 -25.78 -11.57 -4.59
N ASN A 228 -27.08 -11.53 -4.86
CA ASN A 228 -27.93 -12.72 -4.85
C ASN A 228 -27.86 -13.47 -6.19
N ALA A 229 -28.57 -14.59 -6.28
CA ALA A 229 -28.61 -15.43 -7.49
C ALA A 229 -29.13 -14.71 -8.76
N ALA A 230 -29.78 -13.56 -8.62
CA ALA A 230 -30.24 -12.73 -9.73
C ALA A 230 -29.25 -11.60 -10.09
N GLY A 231 -28.07 -11.57 -9.47
CA GLY A 231 -27.05 -10.52 -9.66
C GLY A 231 -27.46 -9.16 -9.08
N LYS A 232 -28.43 -9.13 -8.16
CA LYS A 232 -28.83 -7.90 -7.47
C LYS A 232 -28.12 -7.79 -6.13
N GLN A 233 -27.95 -6.56 -5.67
CA GLN A 233 -27.42 -6.29 -4.33
C GLN A 233 -28.13 -7.14 -3.28
N ALA A 234 -27.33 -7.79 -2.44
CA ALA A 234 -27.75 -8.62 -1.33
C ALA A 234 -27.28 -8.01 -0.01
N GLU A 235 -27.84 -8.50 1.08
CA GLU A 235 -27.40 -8.22 2.44
C GLU A 235 -26.75 -9.46 3.04
N PHE A 236 -25.96 -9.30 4.10
CA PHE A 236 -25.34 -10.42 4.81
C PHE A 236 -26.36 -11.50 5.24
N ALA A 237 -27.59 -11.09 5.59
CA ALA A 237 -28.65 -12.00 5.98
C ALA A 237 -29.14 -12.93 4.84
N ASP A 238 -28.82 -12.62 3.58
CA ASP A 238 -29.15 -13.47 2.43
C ASP A 238 -28.21 -14.68 2.30
N PHE A 239 -27.08 -14.69 3.03
CA PHE A 239 -26.07 -15.73 2.97
C PHE A 239 -26.24 -16.72 4.13
N SER A 240 -26.79 -17.90 3.83
CA SER A 240 -27.14 -18.92 4.82
C SER A 240 -26.35 -20.21 4.65
N VAL A 241 -26.30 -21.03 5.70
CA VAL A 241 -25.69 -22.37 5.62
C VAL A 241 -26.38 -23.19 4.52
N GLY A 242 -25.57 -23.84 3.69
CA GLY A 242 -26.02 -24.63 2.53
C GLY A 242 -26.09 -23.83 1.22
N THR A 243 -25.94 -22.51 1.26
CA THR A 243 -25.90 -21.68 0.05
C THR A 243 -24.57 -21.85 -0.69
N THR A 244 -24.62 -22.11 -1.99
CA THR A 244 -23.44 -22.08 -2.86
C THR A 244 -23.10 -20.64 -3.23
N VAL A 245 -21.84 -20.28 -3.11
CA VAL A 245 -21.34 -18.92 -3.37
C VAL A 245 -20.10 -18.94 -4.26
N GLN A 246 -19.91 -17.83 -4.98
CA GLN A 246 -18.71 -17.47 -5.72
C GLN A 246 -18.04 -16.30 -5.01
N ILE A 247 -16.74 -16.37 -4.79
CA ILE A 247 -15.98 -15.42 -3.98
C ILE A 247 -14.80 -14.87 -4.78
N TRP A 248 -14.66 -13.55 -4.72
CA TRP A 248 -13.49 -12.80 -5.13
C TRP A 248 -12.91 -12.14 -3.87
N SER A 249 -11.67 -12.44 -3.52
CA SER A 249 -11.05 -11.83 -2.35
C SER A 249 -10.43 -10.47 -2.67
N THR A 250 -10.03 -9.72 -1.65
CA THR A 250 -9.24 -8.49 -1.80
C THR A 250 -7.75 -8.77 -2.09
N GLY A 251 -7.36 -10.02 -2.33
CA GLY A 251 -5.99 -10.43 -2.62
C GLY A 251 -5.47 -11.49 -1.65
N ALA A 252 -4.68 -11.08 -0.65
CA ALA A 252 -3.98 -12.04 0.21
C ALA A 252 -4.95 -12.87 1.08
N VAL A 253 -4.83 -14.20 0.98
CA VAL A 253 -5.43 -15.16 1.91
C VAL A 253 -4.34 -15.63 2.88
N ALA A 254 -4.59 -15.48 4.18
CA ALA A 254 -3.66 -15.88 5.22
C ALA A 254 -3.55 -17.41 5.30
N ASP A 255 -2.32 -17.90 5.15
CA ASP A 255 -1.99 -19.32 5.25
C ASP A 255 -2.18 -19.82 6.70
N SER A 256 -3.39 -20.32 6.95
CA SER A 256 -3.87 -20.83 8.25
C SER A 256 -4.85 -21.97 8.01
N MET A 257 -5.27 -22.67 9.07
CA MET A 257 -6.24 -23.77 8.96
C MET A 257 -7.42 -23.55 9.93
N PRO A 258 -8.61 -23.16 9.44
CA PRO A 258 -8.93 -22.78 8.05
C PRO A 258 -8.19 -21.50 7.60
N ALA A 259 -7.96 -21.36 6.30
CA ALA A 259 -7.34 -20.18 5.72
C ALA A 259 -8.26 -18.96 5.87
N GLN A 260 -7.71 -17.75 5.93
CA GLN A 260 -8.50 -16.56 6.25
C GLN A 260 -8.36 -15.48 5.18
N GLY A 261 -9.47 -14.95 4.69
CA GLY A 261 -9.48 -13.91 3.66
C GLY A 261 -10.56 -12.85 3.90
N THR A 262 -10.45 -11.76 3.14
CA THR A 262 -11.47 -10.71 3.08
C THR A 262 -12.16 -10.75 1.74
N ILE A 263 -13.48 -10.53 1.74
CA ILE A 263 -14.32 -10.52 0.55
C ILE A 263 -14.22 -9.16 -0.14
N ARG A 264 -13.82 -9.16 -1.42
CA ARG A 264 -14.07 -8.05 -2.35
C ARG A 264 -15.49 -8.16 -2.90
N LYS A 265 -15.84 -9.33 -3.45
CA LYS A 265 -17.19 -9.66 -3.90
C LYS A 265 -17.59 -11.06 -3.47
N MET A 266 -18.84 -11.24 -3.08
CA MET A 266 -19.48 -12.54 -2.93
C MET A 266 -20.82 -12.55 -3.65
N ALA A 267 -21.04 -13.58 -4.48
CA ALA A 267 -22.31 -13.79 -5.17
C ALA A 267 -22.89 -15.15 -4.82
N ILE A 268 -24.21 -15.23 -4.60
CA ILE A 268 -24.91 -16.52 -4.53
C ILE A 268 -24.91 -17.13 -5.93
N ALA A 269 -24.39 -18.35 -6.06
CA ALA A 269 -24.38 -19.05 -7.34
C ALA A 269 -25.82 -19.32 -7.79
N PRO A 270 -26.19 -19.08 -9.06
CA PRO A 270 -27.49 -19.45 -9.57
C PRO A 270 -27.65 -20.98 -9.50
N ASP A 271 -28.82 -21.46 -9.08
CA ASP A 271 -29.11 -22.90 -9.03
C ASP A 271 -28.75 -23.55 -10.38
N SER A 272 -27.87 -24.54 -10.35
CA SER A 272 -27.57 -25.38 -11.50
C SER A 272 -28.87 -26.08 -11.92
N LYS A 273 -29.48 -25.62 -13.01
CA LYS A 273 -30.65 -26.29 -13.62
C LYS A 273 -30.28 -27.63 -14.21
#